data_AF-A0A3N7A716-F1
#
_entry.id   AF-A0A3N7A716-F1
#
_cell.length_a   1.000
_cell.length_b   1.000
_cell.length_c   1.000
_cell.angle_alpha   90.00
_cell.angle_beta   90.00
_cell.angle_gamma   90.00
#
_symmetry.space_group_name_H-M   'P 1'
#
loop_
_entity.id
_entity.type
_entity.pdbx_description
1 polymer ?
#
loop_
_entity_poly.entity_id
_entity_poly.type
_entity_poly.pdbx_seq_one_letter_code
_entity_poly.pdbx_strand_id
1 'polypeptide(L)'
;MKRHDTSLKPIAAILLWVLIFLTIVSFIACFQIYYVLNSPILPQAVVWDVVLPFLIKGTMLMLLSIVAAYFLLRRRYQNVLILSGISLQIHFISELFLTTAG
;
A
#
# COMPACT_ATOMS: atom_id res chain seq x y z
N MET A 1 -24.49 18.06 18.93
CA MET A 1 -24.38 16.98 17.92
C MET A 1 -23.08 16.22 18.16
N LYS A 2 -23.14 14.96 18.63
CA LYS A 2 -21.93 14.19 19.07
C LYS A 2 -22.08 12.67 18.86
N ARG A 3 -22.83 12.24 17.84
CA ARG A 3 -23.20 10.83 17.59
C ARG A 3 -22.72 10.24 16.25
N HIS A 4 -22.04 11.00 15.39
CA HIS A 4 -21.59 10.49 14.09
C HIS A 4 -20.23 9.76 14.12
N ASP A 5 -19.41 9.98 15.15
CA ASP A 5 -18.02 9.44 15.16
C ASP A 5 -17.94 7.94 15.46
N THR A 6 -18.93 7.37 16.14
CA THR A 6 -18.95 5.94 16.49
C THR A 6 -19.26 5.04 15.30
N SER A 7 -19.98 5.54 14.29
CA SER A 7 -20.30 4.77 13.08
C SER A 7 -19.08 4.61 12.15
N LEU A 8 -18.14 5.56 12.16
CA LEU A 8 -16.96 5.55 11.29
C LEU A 8 -15.82 4.68 11.83
N LYS A 9 -15.83 4.35 13.13
CA LYS A 9 -14.82 3.51 13.78
C LYS A 9 -14.64 2.12 13.13
N PRO A 10 -15.69 1.30 12.91
CA PRO A 10 -15.53 0.00 12.27
C PRO A 10 -15.03 0.13 10.83
N ILE A 11 -15.51 1.12 10.08
CA ILE A 11 -15.11 1.36 8.69
C ILE A 11 -13.63 1.74 8.61
N ALA A 12 -13.18 2.66 9.46
CA ALA A 12 -11.78 3.08 9.53
C ALA A 12 -10.85 1.91 9.93
N ALA A 13 -11.31 1.02 10.83
CA ALA A 13 -10.55 -0.17 11.21
C ALA A 13 -10.45 -1.18 10.05
N ILE A 14 -11.54 -1.42 9.32
CA ILE A 14 -11.55 -2.29 8.13
C ILE A 14 -10.61 -1.73 7.07
N LEU A 15 -10.67 -0.44 6.78
CA LEU A 15 -9.79 0.21 5.80
C LEU A 15 -8.31 0.13 6.19
N LEU A 16 -8.00 0.26 7.48
CA LEU A 16 -6.64 0.06 7.98
C LEU A 16 -6.17 -1.38 7.75
N TRP A 17 -7.02 -2.37 7.99
CA TRP A 17 -6.71 -3.78 7.71
C TRP A 17 -6.49 -4.03 6.21
N VAL A 18 -7.30 -3.43 5.34
CA VAL A 18 -7.13 -3.52 3.88
C VAL A 18 -5.79 -2.91 3.45
N LEU A 19 -5.42 -1.75 4.00
CA LEU A 19 -4.12 -1.10 3.78
C LEU A 19 -2.94 -2.00 4.18
N ILE A 20 -3.03 -2.62 5.36
CA ILE A 20 -2.00 -3.55 5.85
C ILE A 20 -1.91 -4.76 4.92
N PHE A 21 -3.04 -5.34 4.52
CA PHE A 21 -3.09 -6.45 3.58
C PHE A 21 -2.44 -6.10 2.24
N LEU A 22 -2.77 -4.95 1.65
CA LEU A 22 -2.16 -4.45 0.41
C LEU A 22 -0.64 -4.24 0.54
N THR A 23 -0.19 -3.78 1.71
CA THR A 23 1.23 -3.63 2.02
C THR A 23 1.92 -5.00 2.00
N ILE A 24 1.36 -5.99 2.69
CA ILE A 24 1.89 -7.36 2.72
C ILE A 24 1.97 -7.95 1.30
N VAL A 25 0.90 -7.82 0.50
CA VAL A 25 0.87 -8.30 -0.90
C VAL A 25 1.98 -7.63 -1.71
N SER A 26 2.18 -6.32 -1.55
CA SER A 26 3.25 -5.58 -2.27
C SER A 26 4.64 -6.09 -1.91
N PHE A 27 4.90 -6.39 -0.63
CA PHE A 27 6.17 -6.99 -0.21
C PHE A 27 6.34 -8.43 -0.71
N ILE A 28 5.29 -9.25 -0.71
CA ILE A 28 5.35 -10.61 -1.27
C ILE A 28 5.70 -10.55 -2.76
N ALA A 29 5.06 -9.67 -3.54
CA ALA A 29 5.37 -9.47 -4.94
C ALA A 29 6.84 -9.04 -5.14
N CYS A 30 7.33 -8.11 -4.31
CA CYS A 30 8.73 -7.70 -4.32
C CYS A 30 9.69 -8.88 -4.07
N PHE A 31 9.41 -9.72 -3.06
CA PHE A 31 10.22 -10.89 -2.74
C PHE A 31 10.16 -11.95 -3.85
N GLN A 32 8.99 -12.19 -4.44
CA GLN A 32 8.83 -13.12 -5.55
C GLN A 32 9.62 -12.66 -6.78
N ILE A 33 9.50 -11.39 -7.17
CA ILE A 33 10.25 -10.82 -8.30
C ILE A 33 11.75 -10.94 -8.01
N TYR A 34 12.19 -10.55 -6.81
CA TYR A 34 13.60 -10.69 -6.42
C TYR A 34 14.07 -12.14 -6.51
N TYR A 35 13.36 -13.11 -5.93
CA TYR A 35 13.76 -14.52 -5.95
C TYR A 35 13.74 -15.13 -7.36
N VAL A 36 12.74 -14.81 -8.18
CA VAL A 36 12.60 -15.34 -9.54
C VAL A 36 13.66 -14.74 -10.47
N LEU A 37 13.94 -13.44 -10.35
CA LEU A 37 14.91 -12.76 -11.21
C LEU A 37 16.36 -12.89 -10.75
N ASN A 38 16.63 -13.27 -9.49
CA ASN A 38 17.98 -13.62 -9.03
C ASN A 38 18.45 -15.00 -9.56
N SER A 39 17.67 -15.60 -10.45
CA SER A 39 18.13 -16.60 -11.40
C SER A 39 19.39 -16.11 -12.14
N PRO A 40 20.42 -16.96 -12.35
CA PRO A 40 21.67 -16.58 -13.02
C PRO A 40 21.50 -16.17 -14.50
N ILE A 41 20.25 -16.13 -14.99
CA ILE A 41 19.88 -15.90 -16.39
C ILE A 41 19.74 -14.40 -16.70
N LEU A 42 19.46 -13.53 -15.72
CA LEU A 42 19.21 -12.11 -15.95
C LEU A 42 20.30 -11.20 -15.31
N PRO A 43 20.77 -10.16 -16.01
CA PRO A 43 21.70 -9.20 -15.44
C PRO A 43 21.03 -8.43 -14.29
N GLN A 44 21.73 -8.34 -13.15
CA GLN A 44 21.21 -7.72 -11.91
C GLN A 44 20.66 -6.29 -12.08
N ALA A 45 21.15 -5.54 -13.07
CA ALA A 45 20.64 -4.21 -13.39
C ALA A 45 19.14 -4.24 -13.80
N VAL A 46 18.76 -5.19 -14.65
CA VAL A 46 17.37 -5.36 -15.11
C VAL A 46 16.47 -5.84 -13.97
N VAL A 47 17.02 -6.65 -13.07
CA VAL A 47 16.32 -7.10 -11.86
C VAL A 47 15.97 -5.91 -10.97
N TRP A 48 16.93 -5.00 -10.74
CA TRP A 48 16.72 -3.81 -9.94
C TRP A 48 15.72 -2.84 -10.57
N ASP A 49 15.76 -2.63 -11.88
CA ASP A 49 14.80 -1.75 -12.56
C ASP A 49 13.36 -2.23 -12.42
N VAL A 50 13.15 -3.56 -12.41
CA VAL A 50 11.81 -4.15 -12.23
C VAL A 50 11.40 -4.19 -10.75
N VAL A 51 12.31 -4.46 -9.82
CA VAL A 51 12.01 -4.57 -8.37
C VAL A 51 11.77 -3.20 -7.73
N LEU A 52 12.53 -2.18 -8.13
CA LEU A 52 12.49 -0.84 -7.55
C LEU A 52 11.08 -0.22 -7.46
N PRO A 53 10.23 -0.23 -8.51
CA PRO A 53 8.87 0.33 -8.42
C PRO A 53 7.99 -0.39 -7.38
N PHE A 54 8.12 -1.71 -7.22
CA PHE A 54 7.39 -2.46 -6.20
C PHE A 54 7.90 -2.14 -4.78
N LEU A 55 9.20 -1.95 -4.62
CA LEU A 55 9.80 -1.55 -3.35
C LEU A 55 9.33 -0.14 -2.94
N ILE A 56 9.33 0.81 -3.87
CA ILE A 56 8.83 2.18 -3.64
C ILE A 56 7.34 2.15 -3.30
N LYS A 57 6.54 1.40 -4.05
CA LYS A 57 5.09 1.25 -3.78
C LYS A 57 4.84 0.64 -2.39
N GLY A 58 5.55 -0.44 -2.05
CA GLY A 58 5.43 -1.11 -0.74
C GLY A 58 5.81 -0.20 0.43
N THR A 59 6.91 0.55 0.31
CA THR A 59 7.36 1.49 1.36
C THR A 59 6.40 2.66 1.54
N MET A 60 5.83 3.21 0.45
CA MET A 60 4.79 4.24 0.55
C MET A 60 3.51 3.73 1.22
N LEU A 61 3.03 2.55 0.85
CA LEU A 61 1.86 1.92 1.48
C LEU A 61 2.09 1.64 2.97
N MET A 62 3.31 1.23 3.34
CA MET A 62 3.69 1.03 4.73
C MET A 62 3.64 2.33 5.53
N LEU A 63 4.22 3.42 5.01
CA LEU A 63 4.15 4.75 5.63
C LEU A 63 2.71 5.22 5.81
N LEU A 64 1.88 5.09 4.77
CA LEU A 64 0.46 5.46 4.84
C LEU A 64 -0.30 4.62 5.88
N SER A 65 0.02 3.32 5.99
CA SER A 65 -0.56 2.43 7.00
C SER A 65 -0.19 2.87 8.43
N ILE A 66 1.07 3.25 8.67
CA ILE A 66 1.53 3.76 9.97
C ILE A 66 0.80 5.07 10.33
N VAL A 67 0.69 6.00 9.38
CA VAL A 67 0.00 7.28 9.58
C VAL A 67 -1.51 7.07 9.81
N ALA A 68 -2.13 6.15 9.07
CA ALA A 68 -3.53 5.78 9.26
C ALA A 68 -3.77 5.14 10.63
N ALA A 69 -2.87 4.25 11.09
CA ALA A 69 -2.93 3.68 12.43
C ALA A 69 -2.79 4.75 13.52
N TYR A 70 -1.89 5.71 13.34
CA TYR A 70 -1.73 6.84 14.25
C TYR A 70 -3.02 7.69 14.36
N PHE A 71 -3.65 8.00 13.23
CA PHE A 71 -4.91 8.76 13.23
C PHE A 71 -6.08 7.97 13.85
N LEU A 72 -6.10 6.65 13.67
CA LEU A 72 -7.07 5.76 14.32
C LEU A 72 -6.94 5.82 15.85
N LEU A 73 -5.72 5.80 16.38
CA LEU A 73 -5.43 5.94 17.82
C LEU A 73 -5.85 7.31 18.36
N ARG A 74 -5.67 8.37 17.57
CA ARG A 74 -6.13 9.75 17.88
C ARG A 74 -7.64 9.95 17.71
N ARG A 75 -8.41 8.89 17.40
CA ARG A 75 -9.86 8.94 17.10
C ARG A 75 -10.24 9.89 15.95
N ARG A 76 -9.29 10.20 15.05
CA ARG A 76 -9.52 11.04 13.87
C ARG A 76 -9.93 10.17 12.68
N TYR A 77 -11.10 9.54 12.77
CA TYR A 77 -11.56 8.54 11.79
C TYR A 77 -11.75 9.10 10.38
N GLN A 78 -12.13 10.37 10.23
CA GLN A 78 -12.21 11.05 8.94
C GLN A 78 -10.85 11.12 8.22
N ASN A 79 -9.77 11.37 8.96
CA ASN A 79 -8.43 11.41 8.39
C ASN A 79 -7.98 10.02 7.93
N VAL A 80 -8.35 8.96 8.66
CA VAL A 80 -8.08 7.57 8.26
C VAL A 80 -8.79 7.27 6.94
N LEU A 81 -10.06 7.62 6.80
CA LEU A 81 -10.83 7.45 5.57
C LEU A 81 -10.19 8.17 4.37
N ILE A 82 -9.79 9.43 4.55
CA ILE A 82 -9.13 10.21 3.50
C ILE A 82 -7.79 9.57 3.12
N LEU A 83 -6.97 9.19 4.11
CA LEU A 83 -5.68 8.54 3.85
C LEU A 83 -5.84 7.21 3.12
N SER A 84 -6.79 6.37 3.56
CA SER A 84 -7.06 5.09 2.93
C SER A 84 -7.59 5.25 1.51
N GLY A 85 -8.43 6.26 1.26
CA GLY A 85 -8.90 6.59 -0.09
C GLY A 85 -7.77 7.05 -1.02
N ILE A 86 -6.90 7.95 -0.56
CA ILE A 86 -5.71 8.40 -1.31
C ILE A 86 -4.80 7.20 -1.60
N SER A 87 -4.56 6.36 -0.61
CA SER A 87 -3.72 5.17 -0.76
C SER A 87 -4.27 4.19 -1.80
N LEU A 88 -5.59 3.99 -1.83
CA LEU A 88 -6.24 3.14 -2.83
C LEU A 88 -6.08 3.74 -4.24
N GLN A 89 -6.27 5.06 -4.40
CA GLN A 89 -6.06 5.70 -5.70
C GLN A 89 -4.60 5.57 -6.18
N ILE A 90 -3.62 5.76 -5.30
CA ILE A 90 -2.20 5.54 -5.64
C ILE A 90 -1.97 4.09 -6.06
N HIS A 91 -2.59 3.13 -5.36
CA HIS A 91 -2.49 1.72 -5.70
C HIS A 91 -3.04 1.41 -7.10
N PHE A 92 -4.23 1.92 -7.43
CA PHE A 92 -4.85 1.71 -8.74
C PHE A 92 -4.11 2.43 -9.87
N ILE A 93 -3.68 3.68 -9.66
CA ILE A 93 -2.94 4.44 -10.68
C ILE A 93 -1.61 3.77 -11.00
N SER A 94 -0.87 3.31 -9.99
CA SER A 94 0.40 2.61 -10.21
C SER A 94 0.23 1.30 -10.97
N GLU A 95 -0.85 0.57 -10.72
CA GLU A 95 -1.16 -0.69 -11.41
C GLU A 95 -1.65 -0.46 -12.85
N LEU A 96 -2.44 0.59 -13.07
CA LEU A 96 -2.83 1.02 -14.42
C LEU A 96 -1.62 1.47 -15.24
N PHE A 97 -0.67 2.18 -14.62
CA PHE A 97 0.55 2.63 -15.29
C PHE A 97 1.46 1.46 -15.68
N LEU A 98 1.58 0.45 -14.80
CA LEU A 98 2.33 -0.78 -15.08
C LEU A 98 1.69 -1.62 -16.19
N THR A 99 0.36 -1.65 -16.29
CA THR A 99 -0.37 -2.43 -17.32
C THR A 99 -0.47 -1.74 -18.67
N THR A 100 -0.36 -0.41 -18.73
CA THR A 100 -0.39 0.38 -19.97
C THR A 100 0.99 0.69 -20.55
N ALA A 101 2.05 0.51 -19.76
CA ALA A 101 3.45 0.71 -20.19
C ALA A 101 4.13 -0.58 -20.70
N GLY A 102 3.44 -1.73 -20.69
CA GLY A 102 3.88 -3.00 -21.29
C GLY A 102 3.21 -3.25 -22.62
#